data_AF-A0ABD3DQI5-F1
#
_entry.id   AF-A0ABD3DQI5-F1
#
_cell.length_a   1.000
_cell.length_b   1.000
_cell.length_c   1.000
_cell.angle_alpha   90.00
_cell.angle_beta   90.00
_cell.angle_gamma   90.00
#
_symmetry.space_group_name_H-M   'P 1'
#
loop_
_entity.id
_entity.type
_entity.pdbx_description
1 polymer ?
#
loop_
_entity_poly.entity_id
_entity_poly.type
_entity_poly.pdbx_seq_one_letter_code
_entity_poly.pdbx_strand_id
1 'polypeptide(L)'
;MDLFSKSKAVRLKIHLNKYLVADDDQISTRRSRNGAARRARWLVELIESNPNVIRLKSCHGRYLTASSESFLLGMTGHKVTQTLPEKQTEDLTTEWEPIRDGFQARMKDFGGTYLRANGGTPPWRNSVTHDSPSAGATHDWVVWDVEAVEVPEGEAAEDYWSMVTSFSSVSDELSGLDKIIS
;
A
#
# COMPACT_ATOMS: atom_id res chain seq x y z
N MET A 1 -14.66 7.22 7.62
CA MET A 1 -14.23 6.51 6.39
C MET A 1 -14.57 7.24 5.07
N ASP A 2 -15.41 8.28 5.08
CA ASP A 2 -15.93 8.98 3.88
C ASP A 2 -14.99 9.30 2.70
N LEU A 3 -13.78 9.82 2.91
CA LEU A 3 -12.91 10.19 1.78
C LEU A 3 -12.35 8.94 1.03
N PHE A 4 -12.23 7.78 1.68
CA PHE A 4 -11.75 6.54 1.03
C PHE A 4 -12.89 5.83 0.30
N SER A 5 -14.13 5.99 0.79
CA SER A 5 -15.31 5.45 0.10
C SER A 5 -15.74 6.29 -1.11
N LYS A 6 -15.39 7.59 -1.14
CA LYS A 6 -15.75 8.51 -2.24
C LYS A 6 -14.69 8.62 -3.34
N SER A 7 -13.46 8.18 -3.09
CA SER A 7 -12.33 8.37 -4.00
C SER A 7 -11.83 7.03 -4.54
N LYS A 8 -11.68 6.91 -5.86
CA LYS A 8 -11.10 5.71 -6.48
C LYS A 8 -9.60 5.55 -6.20
N ALA A 9 -8.91 6.67 -5.98
CA ALA A 9 -7.48 6.69 -5.72
C ALA A 9 -7.10 7.83 -4.79
N VAL A 10 -5.97 7.64 -4.10
CA VAL A 10 -5.41 8.59 -3.16
C VAL A 10 -3.90 8.75 -3.32
N ARG A 11 -3.36 9.81 -2.75
CA ARG A 11 -1.94 9.96 -2.43
C ARG A 11 -1.82 10.18 -0.93
N LEU A 12 -0.84 9.52 -0.32
CA LEU A 12 -0.52 9.68 1.09
C LEU A 12 0.74 10.54 1.19
N LYS A 13 0.60 11.68 1.85
CA LYS A 13 1.64 12.69 1.98
C LYS A 13 1.97 12.94 3.43
N ILE A 14 3.24 13.15 3.74
CA ILE A 14 3.65 13.65 5.05
C ILE A 14 3.89 15.16 5.01
N HIS A 15 3.84 15.79 6.18
CA HIS A 15 4.08 17.23 6.40
C HIS A 15 5.36 17.79 5.74
N LEU A 16 6.35 16.96 5.39
CA LEU A 16 7.58 17.36 4.69
C LEU A 16 7.47 17.33 3.15
N ASN A 17 6.27 17.42 2.58
CA ASN A 17 6.00 17.39 1.13
C ASN A 17 6.62 16.17 0.43
N LYS A 18 6.58 15.02 1.09
CA LYS A 18 6.96 13.73 0.49
C LYS A 18 5.77 12.79 0.52
N TYR A 19 5.67 11.98 -0.51
CA TYR A 19 4.59 11.04 -0.74
C TYR A 19 5.07 9.63 -0.57
N LEU A 20 4.20 8.75 -0.08
CA LEU A 20 4.37 7.31 -0.19
C LEU A 20 4.39 6.93 -1.67
N VAL A 21 5.47 6.30 -2.12
CA VAL A 21 5.60 5.82 -3.49
C VAL A 21 5.94 4.33 -3.54
N ALA A 22 5.33 3.66 -4.52
CA ALA A 22 5.78 2.40 -5.08
C ALA A 22 7.18 2.57 -5.70
N ASP A 23 8.13 1.69 -5.41
CA ASP A 23 9.41 1.69 -6.11
C ASP A 23 9.39 0.82 -7.36
N ASP A 24 10.27 1.13 -8.31
CA ASP A 24 10.33 0.48 -9.61
C ASP A 24 10.85 -0.98 -9.50
N ASP A 25 11.42 -1.35 -8.36
CA ASP A 25 11.76 -2.74 -8.02
C ASP A 25 10.52 -3.62 -7.75
N GLN A 26 9.33 -3.01 -7.69
CA GLN A 26 8.03 -3.64 -7.43
C GLN A 26 7.94 -4.41 -6.10
N ILE A 27 8.85 -4.13 -5.18
CA ILE A 27 8.94 -4.78 -3.87
C ILE A 27 8.94 -3.73 -2.78
N SER A 28 9.72 -2.67 -2.95
CA SER A 28 9.97 -1.67 -1.93
C SER A 28 8.95 -0.54 -1.98
N THR A 29 8.71 0.07 -0.82
CA THR A 29 8.07 1.37 -0.72
C THR A 29 9.01 2.39 -0.12
N ARG A 30 8.89 3.65 -0.54
CA ARG A 30 9.70 4.73 -0.01
C ARG A 30 8.95 6.05 -0.02
N ARG A 31 9.57 7.07 0.54
CA ARG A 31 9.10 8.45 0.40
C ARG A 31 9.81 9.17 -0.73
N SER A 32 9.05 9.92 -1.54
CA SER A 32 9.60 10.74 -2.62
C SER A 32 8.95 12.11 -2.67
N ARG A 33 9.68 13.13 -3.13
CA ARG A 33 9.12 14.47 -3.40
C ARG A 33 8.29 14.50 -4.69
N ASN A 34 8.47 13.53 -5.58
CA ASN A 34 7.74 13.48 -6.84
C ASN A 34 6.34 12.87 -6.64
N GLY A 35 5.43 13.66 -6.05
CA GLY A 35 4.06 13.25 -5.76
C GLY A 35 3.14 13.21 -6.98
N ALA A 36 3.50 13.89 -8.08
CA ALA A 36 2.70 13.88 -9.30
C ALA A 36 2.81 12.55 -10.07
N ALA A 37 3.86 11.77 -9.82
CA ALA A 37 4.12 10.52 -10.53
C ALA A 37 3.05 9.45 -10.24
N ARG A 38 2.80 8.60 -11.24
CA ARG A 38 1.87 7.46 -11.15
C ARG A 38 2.17 6.56 -9.94
N ARG A 39 3.46 6.38 -9.61
CA ARG A 39 3.92 5.61 -8.45
C ARG A 39 3.50 6.14 -7.07
N ALA A 40 3.06 7.40 -6.98
CA ALA A 40 2.54 7.98 -5.74
C ALA A 40 1.03 7.78 -5.59
N ARG A 41 0.34 7.35 -6.65
CA ARG A 41 -1.10 7.07 -6.68
C ARG A 41 -1.35 5.64 -6.21
N TRP A 42 -2.26 5.51 -5.25
CA TRP A 42 -2.72 4.22 -4.73
C TRP A 42 -4.21 4.11 -4.99
N LEU A 43 -4.62 3.08 -5.72
CA LEU A 43 -6.03 2.74 -5.90
C LEU A 43 -6.58 2.23 -4.57
N VAL A 44 -7.80 2.65 -4.25
CA VAL A 44 -8.50 2.24 -3.03
C VAL A 44 -9.44 1.10 -3.38
N GLU A 45 -9.21 -0.06 -2.78
CA GLU A 45 -10.13 -1.19 -2.84
C GLU A 45 -10.80 -1.37 -1.48
N LEU A 46 -12.14 -1.36 -1.48
CA LEU A 46 -12.94 -1.59 -0.28
C LEU A 46 -13.13 -3.10 -0.08
N ILE A 47 -13.15 -3.54 1.17
CA ILE A 47 -13.38 -4.95 1.51
C ILE A 47 -14.86 -5.12 1.88
N GLU A 48 -15.58 -5.95 1.13
CA GLU A 48 -17.03 -6.15 1.31
C GLU A 48 -17.38 -6.69 2.71
N SER A 49 -16.56 -7.59 3.24
CA SER A 49 -16.77 -8.18 4.57
C SER A 49 -16.45 -7.23 5.72
N ASN A 50 -15.64 -6.19 5.49
CA ASN A 50 -15.24 -5.24 6.52
C ASN A 50 -15.06 -3.82 5.92
N PRO A 51 -16.09 -2.97 5.99
CA PRO A 51 -16.07 -1.63 5.38
C PRO A 51 -15.14 -0.64 6.11
N ASN A 52 -14.55 -1.01 7.25
CA ASN A 52 -13.63 -0.17 8.00
C ASN A 52 -12.17 -0.31 7.53
N VAL A 53 -11.87 -1.31 6.72
CA VAL A 53 -10.54 -1.54 6.16
C VAL A 53 -10.55 -1.36 4.65
N ILE A 54 -9.37 -1.01 4.13
CA ILE A 54 -9.13 -0.87 2.70
C ILE A 54 -7.85 -1.59 2.31
N ARG A 55 -7.72 -1.89 1.02
CA ARG A 55 -6.45 -2.24 0.39
C ARG A 55 -6.00 -1.10 -0.51
N LEU A 56 -4.69 -0.87 -0.53
CA LEU A 56 -4.07 0.16 -1.36
C LEU A 56 -3.25 -0.50 -2.45
N LYS A 57 -3.69 -0.38 -3.70
CA LYS A 57 -3.04 -1.01 -4.86
C LYS A 57 -2.20 0.01 -5.62
N SER A 58 -0.94 -0.35 -5.85
CA SER A 58 0.04 0.47 -6.58
C SER A 58 -0.15 0.40 -8.09
N CYS A 59 0.57 1.27 -8.81
CA CYS A 59 0.65 1.26 -10.27
C CYS A 59 1.30 0.00 -10.89
N HIS A 60 1.82 -0.90 -10.07
CA HIS A 60 2.38 -2.19 -10.49
C HIS A 60 1.39 -3.34 -10.26
N GLY A 61 0.13 -3.05 -9.89
CA GLY A 61 -0.88 -4.05 -9.59
C GLY A 61 -0.68 -4.78 -8.25
N ARG A 62 0.23 -4.26 -7.40
CA ARG A 62 0.61 -4.85 -6.11
C ARG A 62 0.05 -4.06 -4.93
N TYR A 63 -0.24 -4.73 -3.83
CA TYR A 63 -0.81 -4.13 -2.63
C TYR A 63 0.26 -3.61 -1.68
N LEU A 64 -0.07 -2.56 -0.94
CA LEU A 64 0.71 -2.07 0.18
C LEU A 64 0.61 -3.06 1.35
N THR A 65 1.74 -3.62 1.77
CA THR A 65 1.75 -4.80 2.65
C THR A 65 2.60 -4.57 3.90
N ALA A 66 2.04 -4.88 5.07
CA ALA A 66 2.72 -4.86 6.36
C ALA A 66 3.48 -6.18 6.59
N SER A 67 4.79 -6.17 6.36
CA SER A 67 5.63 -7.38 6.45
C SER A 67 6.06 -7.65 7.89
N SER A 68 6.24 -8.91 8.27
CA SER A 68 6.87 -9.27 9.56
C SER A 68 8.41 -9.06 9.57
N GLU A 69 9.01 -8.68 8.45
CA GLU A 69 10.46 -8.44 8.38
C GLU A 69 10.87 -7.13 9.03
N SER A 70 11.83 -7.17 9.95
CA SER A 70 12.43 -5.94 10.50
C SER A 70 13.15 -5.13 9.41
N PHE A 71 13.08 -3.80 9.48
CA PHE A 71 13.70 -2.96 8.44
C PHE A 71 15.22 -2.82 8.60
N LEU A 72 15.69 -2.39 9.76
CA LEU A 72 17.12 -2.17 10.03
C LEU A 72 17.48 -2.65 11.44
N LEU A 73 18.55 -3.44 11.54
CA LEU A 73 19.04 -3.95 12.82
C LEU A 73 19.29 -2.82 13.82
N GLY A 74 18.76 -2.96 15.04
CA GLY A 74 18.89 -1.96 16.09
C GLY A 74 17.95 -0.75 15.97
N MET A 75 17.08 -0.71 14.95
CA MET A 75 16.00 0.28 14.83
C MET A 75 14.63 -0.39 14.96
N THR A 76 13.62 0.37 15.38
CA THR A 76 12.24 -0.13 15.51
C THR A 76 11.53 -0.15 14.16
N GLY A 77 10.52 -0.99 14.02
CA GLY A 77 9.62 -1.01 12.87
C GLY A 77 9.98 -2.05 11.80
N HIS A 78 8.92 -2.55 11.17
CA HIS A 78 8.97 -3.59 10.15
C HIS A 78 8.72 -3.01 8.76
N LYS A 79 9.15 -3.73 7.72
CA LYS A 79 9.09 -3.25 6.33
C LYS A 79 7.65 -3.10 5.86
N VAL A 80 7.42 -2.09 5.05
CA VAL A 80 6.20 -1.98 4.23
C VAL A 80 6.59 -2.20 2.78
N THR A 81 6.05 -3.25 2.17
CA THR A 81 6.44 -3.74 0.84
C THR A 81 5.26 -3.72 -0.12
N GLN A 82 5.51 -4.17 -1.35
CA GLN A 82 4.51 -4.37 -2.38
C GLN A 82 4.39 -5.86 -2.70
N THR A 83 3.24 -6.47 -2.44
CA THR A 83 3.02 -7.89 -2.73
C THR A 83 1.90 -8.08 -3.74
N LEU A 84 1.95 -9.18 -4.49
CA LEU A 84 0.79 -9.63 -5.25
C LEU A 84 -0.28 -10.12 -4.25
N PRO A 85 -1.56 -10.06 -4.62
CA PRO A 85 -2.59 -10.72 -3.83
C PRO A 85 -2.26 -12.22 -3.75
N GLU A 86 -2.13 -12.77 -2.55
CA GLU A 86 -1.99 -14.21 -2.39
C GLU A 86 -3.27 -14.92 -2.87
N LYS A 87 -3.12 -16.09 -3.50
CA LYS A 87 -4.23 -16.90 -4.02
C LYS A 87 -5.16 -17.43 -2.92
N GLN A 88 -4.79 -17.27 -1.64
CA GLN A 88 -5.55 -17.71 -0.48
C GLN A 88 -6.36 -16.54 0.09
N THR A 89 -7.65 -16.79 0.32
CA THR A 89 -8.59 -15.86 0.92
C THR A 89 -8.07 -15.35 2.26
N GLU A 90 -8.01 -14.02 2.38
CA GLU A 90 -7.71 -13.25 3.60
C GLU A 90 -6.22 -13.00 3.91
N ASP A 91 -5.47 -12.43 2.96
CA ASP A 91 -4.19 -11.78 3.28
C ASP A 91 -4.42 -10.44 4.03
N LEU A 92 -4.60 -10.56 5.34
CA LEU A 92 -4.81 -9.45 6.28
C LEU A 92 -3.61 -8.48 6.32
N THR A 93 -2.43 -8.88 5.83
CA THR A 93 -1.24 -8.02 5.83
C THR A 93 -1.34 -6.89 4.79
N THR A 94 -2.27 -7.01 3.84
CA THR A 94 -2.59 -5.97 2.84
C THR A 94 -3.68 -5.00 3.30
N GLU A 95 -4.29 -5.25 4.46
CA GLU A 95 -5.46 -4.53 4.95
C GLU A 95 -5.05 -3.42 5.91
N TRP A 96 -5.60 -2.24 5.65
CA TRP A 96 -5.31 -1.04 6.43
C TRP A 96 -6.62 -0.42 6.91
N GLU A 97 -6.75 -0.25 8.22
CA GLU A 97 -7.82 0.52 8.87
C GLU A 97 -7.43 2.01 8.91
N PRO A 98 -8.09 2.88 8.14
CA PRO A 98 -7.79 4.30 8.15
C PRO A 98 -8.49 5.01 9.31
N ILE A 99 -7.72 5.44 10.31
CA ILE A 99 -8.20 6.22 11.46
C ILE A 99 -8.03 7.71 11.12
N ARG A 100 -9.16 8.35 10.78
CA ARG A 100 -9.18 9.72 10.26
C ARG A 100 -9.29 10.80 11.33
N ASP A 101 -8.66 11.93 11.03
CA ASP A 101 -8.89 13.24 11.65
C ASP A 101 -8.85 14.31 10.54
N GLY A 102 -10.03 14.81 10.15
CA GLY A 102 -10.16 15.73 9.01
C GLY A 102 -9.62 15.16 7.69
N PHE A 103 -8.65 15.86 7.09
CA PHE A 103 -7.94 15.44 5.87
C PHE A 103 -6.74 14.53 6.13
N GLN A 104 -6.47 14.23 7.40
CA GLN A 104 -5.37 13.37 7.81
C GLN A 104 -5.88 12.00 8.23
N ALA A 105 -5.01 11.01 8.09
CA ALA A 105 -5.29 9.66 8.56
C ALA A 105 -4.03 8.99 9.10
N ARG A 106 -4.23 8.12 10.08
CA ARG A 106 -3.28 7.07 10.44
C ARG A 106 -3.76 5.77 9.80
N MET A 107 -2.87 5.07 9.11
CA MET A 107 -3.18 3.78 8.49
C MET A 107 -2.73 2.69 9.44
N LYS A 108 -3.68 1.99 10.06
CA LYS A 108 -3.42 0.93 11.04
C LYS A 108 -3.47 -0.43 10.36
N ASP A 109 -2.45 -1.26 10.57
CA ASP A 109 -2.43 -2.63 10.05
C ASP A 109 -3.24 -3.59 10.94
N PHE A 110 -3.39 -4.84 10.50
CA PHE A 110 -4.04 -5.89 11.27
C PHE A 110 -3.39 -6.14 12.65
N GLY A 111 -2.08 -5.95 12.76
CA GLY A 111 -1.31 -6.10 14.01
C GLY A 111 -1.50 -4.95 15.01
N GLY A 112 -2.25 -3.90 14.64
CA GLY A 112 -2.49 -2.73 15.48
C GLY A 112 -1.36 -1.68 15.47
N THR A 113 -0.39 -1.82 14.57
CA THR A 113 0.67 -0.84 14.35
C THR A 113 0.32 0.10 13.19
N TYR A 114 1.13 1.13 12.95
CA TYR A 114 0.76 2.20 12.01
C TYR A 114 1.81 2.43 10.94
N LEU A 115 1.36 2.71 9.72
CA LEU A 115 2.19 3.17 8.62
C LEU A 115 2.97 4.43 9.03
N ARG A 116 4.30 4.34 8.99
CA ARG A 116 5.23 5.33 9.52
C ARG A 116 6.24 5.79 8.49
N ALA A 117 6.43 7.09 8.42
CA ALA A 117 7.33 7.79 7.52
C ALA A 117 8.65 8.17 8.21
N ASN A 118 9.71 7.40 7.98
CA ASN A 118 10.93 7.51 8.78
C ASN A 118 11.83 8.70 8.45
N GLY A 119 12.18 9.48 9.47
CA GLY A 119 13.15 10.58 9.40
C GLY A 119 14.62 10.12 9.49
N GLY A 120 15.51 11.01 9.93
CA GLY A 120 16.88 10.66 10.33
C GLY A 120 17.91 10.49 9.20
N THR A 121 18.90 9.63 9.42
CA THR A 121 20.03 9.35 8.54
C THR A 121 19.78 8.10 7.68
N PRO A 122 20.44 7.93 6.53
CA PRO A 122 20.36 6.67 5.76
C PRO A 122 20.92 5.49 6.58
N PRO A 123 20.44 4.27 6.35
CA PRO A 123 19.41 3.88 5.37
C PRO A 123 17.97 4.13 5.85
N TRP A 124 17.78 4.56 7.10
CA TRP A 124 16.48 4.84 7.70
C TRP A 124 15.73 6.00 7.02
N ARG A 125 16.48 7.03 6.64
CA ARG A 125 15.92 8.22 6.00
C ARG A 125 15.15 7.85 4.73
N ASN A 126 13.89 8.29 4.67
CA ASN A 126 12.98 8.07 3.54
C ASN A 126 12.42 6.66 3.41
N SER A 127 12.74 5.75 4.33
CA SER A 127 12.04 4.47 4.38
C SER A 127 10.61 4.65 4.89
N VAL A 128 9.80 3.65 4.61
CA VAL A 128 8.44 3.50 5.14
C VAL A 128 8.41 2.17 5.89
N THR A 129 7.90 2.21 7.11
CA THR A 129 7.76 1.03 7.98
C THR A 129 6.37 1.03 8.59
N HIS A 130 5.99 -0.05 9.25
CA HIS A 130 4.90 -0.01 10.22
C HIS A 130 5.45 -0.26 11.62
N ASP A 131 4.98 0.54 12.57
CA ASP A 131 5.47 0.52 13.95
C ASP A 131 4.42 1.11 14.90
N SER A 132 4.50 0.74 16.18
CA SER A 132 3.71 1.38 17.21
C SER A 132 4.36 2.72 17.56
N PRO A 133 3.63 3.84 17.55
CA PRO A 133 4.19 5.12 17.95
C PRO A 133 4.63 5.05 19.43
N SER A 134 5.93 5.11 19.67
CA SER A 134 6.47 5.35 21.01
C SER A 134 6.22 6.81 21.41
N ALA A 135 6.01 7.08 22.70
CA ALA A 135 5.72 8.42 23.21
C ALA A 135 6.68 9.50 22.68
N GLY A 136 6.16 10.64 22.22
CA GLY A 136 6.95 11.81 21.80
C GLY A 136 7.03 12.03 20.28
N ALA A 137 8.21 12.45 19.79
CA ALA A 137 8.44 13.05 18.46
C ALA A 137 8.10 12.17 17.23
N THR A 138 7.83 10.88 17.42
CA THR A 138 7.47 9.93 16.35
C THR A 138 5.96 9.85 16.10
N HIS A 139 5.14 10.49 16.93
CA HIS A 139 3.68 10.55 16.76
C HIS A 139 3.28 11.17 15.42
N ASP A 140 3.97 12.23 15.00
CA ASP A 140 3.68 12.90 13.72
C ASP A 140 4.15 12.08 12.51
N TRP A 141 4.96 11.04 12.71
CA TRP A 141 5.49 10.23 11.61
C TRP A 141 4.48 9.21 11.10
N VAL A 142 3.40 8.95 11.85
CA VAL A 142 2.31 8.06 11.44
C VAL A 142 1.10 8.79 10.89
N VAL A 143 1.13 10.13 10.90
CA VAL A 143 0.06 10.99 10.37
C VAL A 143 0.34 11.31 8.91
N TRP A 144 -0.64 11.01 8.05
CA TRP A 144 -0.57 11.25 6.62
C TRP A 144 -1.71 12.15 6.17
N ASP A 145 -1.38 13.21 5.43
CA ASP A 145 -2.36 13.95 4.63
C ASP A 145 -2.85 13.02 3.51
N VAL A 146 -4.18 12.93 3.35
CA VAL A 146 -4.82 12.10 2.33
C VAL A 146 -5.34 13.00 1.22
N GLU A 147 -4.70 12.95 0.07
CA GLU A 147 -5.11 13.70 -1.12
C GLU A 147 -5.88 12.76 -2.06
N ALA A 148 -7.18 13.02 -2.28
CA ALA A 148 -7.94 12.31 -3.30
C ALA A 148 -7.45 12.70 -4.69
N VAL A 149 -7.32 11.72 -5.60
CA VAL A 149 -6.87 11.97 -6.96
C VAL A 149 -7.71 11.20 -7.97
N GLU A 150 -7.89 11.80 -9.14
CA GLU A 150 -8.54 11.14 -10.27
C GLU A 150 -7.60 10.13 -10.92
N VAL A 151 -8.20 9.05 -11.43
CA VAL A 151 -7.56 8.05 -12.28
C VAL A 151 -7.93 8.39 -13.72
N PRO A 152 -6.96 8.72 -14.59
CA PRO A 152 -7.23 8.95 -16.01
C PRO A 152 -7.92 7.74 -16.63
N GLU A 153 -8.92 7.98 -17.49
CA GLU A 153 -9.74 6.91 -18.09
C GLU A 153 -8.91 5.86 -18.84
N GLY A 154 -7.81 6.26 -19.47
CA GLY A 154 -6.89 5.34 -20.17
C GLY A 154 -6.14 4.38 -19.24
N GLU A 155 -5.72 4.84 -18.05
CA GLU A 155 -5.05 3.99 -17.06
C GLU A 155 -6.04 3.04 -16.38
N ALA A 156 -7.28 3.48 -16.15
CA ALA A 156 -8.32 2.64 -15.57
C ALA A 156 -8.65 1.41 -16.45
N ALA A 157 -8.60 1.59 -17.78
CA ALA A 157 -8.74 0.49 -18.73
C ALA A 157 -7.56 -0.48 -18.67
N GLU A 158 -6.31 0.01 -18.63
CA GLU A 158 -5.12 -0.84 -18.50
C GLU A 158 -5.10 -1.63 -17.18
N ASP A 159 -5.46 -1.00 -16.07
CA ASP A 159 -5.55 -1.67 -14.77
C ASP A 159 -6.67 -2.73 -14.78
N TYR A 160 -7.81 -2.46 -15.44
CA TYR A 160 -8.86 -3.45 -15.68
C TYR A 160 -8.35 -4.62 -16.54
N TRP A 161 -7.68 -4.34 -17.65
CA TRP A 161 -7.08 -5.38 -18.49
C TRP A 161 -6.00 -6.17 -17.75
N SER A 162 -5.22 -5.54 -16.88
CA SER A 162 -4.23 -6.21 -16.02
C SER A 162 -4.89 -7.14 -15.00
N MET A 163 -6.02 -6.73 -14.41
CA MET A 163 -6.83 -7.61 -13.57
C MET A 163 -7.34 -8.81 -14.37
N VAL A 164 -7.97 -8.59 -15.53
CA VAL A 164 -8.56 -9.66 -16.37
C VAL A 164 -7.48 -10.62 -16.91
N THR A 165 -6.33 -10.12 -17.35
CA THR A 165 -5.23 -10.96 -17.85
C THR A 165 -4.54 -11.76 -16.75
N SER A 166 -4.47 -11.24 -15.52
CA SER A 166 -4.01 -12.00 -14.35
C SER A 166 -4.92 -13.20 -14.06
N PHE A 167 -6.24 -13.08 -14.32
CA PHE A 167 -7.19 -14.20 -14.26
C PHE A 167 -7.05 -15.16 -15.46
N SER A 168 -6.67 -14.70 -16.65
CA SER A 168 -6.43 -15.59 -17.80
C SER A 168 -5.12 -16.38 -17.69
N SER A 169 -4.06 -15.79 -17.11
CA SER A 169 -2.78 -16.48 -16.92
C SER A 169 -2.86 -17.66 -15.95
N VAL A 170 -3.83 -17.67 -15.01
CA VAL A 170 -4.04 -18.82 -14.12
C VAL A 170 -4.83 -19.95 -14.79
N SER A 171 -5.59 -19.68 -15.86
CA SER A 171 -6.26 -20.73 -16.63
C SER A 171 -5.29 -21.51 -17.53
N ASP A 172 -4.27 -20.84 -18.09
CA ASP A 172 -3.27 -21.51 -18.92
C ASP A 172 -2.37 -22.46 -18.13
N GLU A 173 -2.02 -22.15 -16.87
CA GLU A 173 -1.24 -23.07 -16.02
C GLU A 173 -1.99 -24.36 -15.65
N LEU A 174 -3.32 -24.31 -15.48
CA LEU A 174 -4.12 -25.50 -15.21
C LEU A 174 -4.33 -26.36 -16.46
N SER A 175 -4.39 -25.75 -17.66
CA SER A 175 -4.50 -26.49 -18.93
C SER A 175 -3.21 -27.23 -19.34
N GLY A 176 -2.06 -26.80 -18.80
CA GLY A 176 -0.76 -27.44 -19.02
C GLY A 176 -0.52 -28.68 -18.15
N LEU A 177 -1.23 -28.80 -17.02
CA LEU A 177 -1.10 -29.92 -16.08
C LEU A 177 -1.84 -31.18 -16.55
N ASP A 178 -2.90 -31.04 -17.35
CA ASP A 178 -3.66 -32.17 -17.89
C ASP A 178 -2.97 -32.88 -19.07
N LYS A 179 -1.80 -32.38 -19.54
CA LYS A 179 -1.04 -32.96 -20.66
C LYS A 179 0.14 -33.83 -20.25
N ILE A 180 0.40 -34.03 -18.94
CA ILE A 180 1.52 -34.85 -18.44
C ILE A 180 1.06 -36.26 -18.02
N ILE A 181 -0.24 -36.56 -18.04
CA ILE A 181 -0.80 -37.89 -17.65
C ILE A 181 -1.47 -38.58 -18.85
N SER A 182 -0.83 -38.60 -20.02
CA SER A 182 -1.24 -39.46 -21.14
C SER A 182 -0.08 -40.21 -21.74
#